data_AF-A0A6I2FZT9-F1
#
_entry.id   AF-A0A6I2FZT9-F1
#
_cell.length_a   1.000
_cell.length_b   1.000
_cell.length_c   1.000
_cell.angle_alpha   90.00
_cell.angle_beta   90.00
_cell.angle_gamma   90.00
#
_symmetry.space_group_name_H-M   'P 1'
#
loop_
_entity.id
_entity.type
_entity.pdbx_description
1 polymer ?
#
loop_
_entity_poly.entity_id
_entity_poly.type
_entity_poly.pdbx_seq_one_letter_code
_entity_poly.pdbx_strand_id
1 'polypeptide(L)'
;MKKSGDDSFDKVGCDASEAGFVVLDRAGSGKAHDKCVDVAGTEYVYYDKGDGAICVGIKGADVAHAVNTAQKGECVTDTSVNDVKKVDCGDPTAVYRVLARLDTTSFMSDSKCSSVAGTQTSYSYVLKAKEGIGSIGSGVVFCLIAKDSDPTRTVDNANIGDCLKKSGQNEVVVTPCTSPDADYKILSSQIDESFCKNIPGSHATYTYTRPGDILPKALCLGSAR
;
A
#
# COMPACT_ATOMS: atom_id res chain seq x y z
N MET A 1 28.07 -9.48 7.35
CA MET A 1 28.22 -8.28 8.20
C MET A 1 27.57 -8.55 9.55
N LYS A 2 28.11 -7.99 10.62
CA LYS A 2 27.46 -7.97 11.94
C LYS A 2 27.08 -6.54 12.27
N LYS A 3 26.00 -6.35 13.03
CA LYS A 3 25.60 -5.04 13.51
C LYS A 3 26.51 -4.64 14.69
N SER A 4 27.15 -3.49 14.60
CA SER A 4 28.09 -2.93 15.57
C SER A 4 27.52 -1.63 16.14
N GLY A 5 26.61 -1.74 17.11
CA GLY A 5 25.79 -0.62 17.58
C GLY A 5 24.55 -0.39 16.72
N ASP A 6 23.78 0.65 17.01
CA ASP A 6 22.44 0.83 16.41
C ASP A 6 22.48 1.08 14.89
N ASP A 7 23.59 1.63 14.40
CA ASP A 7 23.67 2.25 13.07
C ASP A 7 24.95 1.91 12.29
N SER A 8 25.71 0.88 12.68
CA SER A 8 26.91 0.50 11.95
C SER A 8 27.04 -1.00 11.73
N PHE A 9 27.81 -1.35 10.71
CA PHE A 9 28.05 -2.73 10.32
C PHE A 9 29.54 -2.99 10.22
N ASP A 10 30.01 -4.00 10.94
CA ASP A 10 31.34 -4.53 10.78
C ASP A 10 31.35 -5.61 9.70
N LYS A 11 32.35 -5.55 8.83
CA LYS A 11 32.62 -6.62 7.88
C LYS A 11 33.14 -7.83 8.65
N VAL A 12 32.48 -8.97 8.43
CA VAL A 12 32.84 -10.28 8.99
C VAL A 12 32.78 -11.30 7.87
N GLY A 13 33.44 -12.45 8.04
CA GLY A 13 33.35 -13.55 7.09
C GLY A 13 31.91 -14.01 6.90
N CYS A 14 31.53 -14.40 5.68
CA CYS A 14 30.17 -14.84 5.37
C CYS A 14 29.74 -16.06 6.19
N ASP A 15 30.68 -16.94 6.54
CA ASP A 15 30.43 -18.14 7.33
C ASP A 15 30.55 -17.91 8.85
N ALA A 16 30.90 -16.70 9.28
CA ALA A 16 30.97 -16.38 10.69
C ALA A 16 29.56 -16.43 11.31
N SER A 17 29.44 -17.02 12.51
CA SER A 17 28.17 -17.11 13.23
C SER A 17 27.57 -15.75 13.57
N GLU A 18 28.42 -14.73 13.72
CA GLU A 18 28.03 -13.33 13.94
C GLU A 18 27.53 -12.61 12.68
N ALA A 19 27.64 -13.21 11.49
CA ALA A 19 27.18 -12.61 10.24
C ALA A 19 25.65 -12.64 10.12
N GLY A 20 24.96 -11.66 10.71
CA GLY A 20 23.50 -11.51 10.62
C GLY A 20 22.98 -10.77 9.38
N PHE A 21 23.86 -10.09 8.63
CA PHE A 21 23.47 -9.20 7.53
C PHE A 21 24.37 -9.38 6.30
N VAL A 22 23.85 -9.02 5.13
CA VAL A 22 24.55 -9.09 3.84
C VAL A 22 24.41 -7.77 3.08
N VAL A 23 25.45 -7.44 2.29
CA VAL A 23 25.31 -6.39 1.28
C VAL A 23 24.59 -7.03 0.10
N LEU A 24 23.42 -6.50 -0.23
CA LEU A 24 22.61 -6.98 -1.34
C LEU A 24 23.03 -6.31 -2.65
N ASP A 25 23.27 -5.01 -2.60
CA ASP A 25 23.74 -4.23 -3.75
C ASP A 25 24.34 -2.87 -3.32
N ARG A 26 24.84 -2.12 -4.30
CA ARG A 26 25.17 -0.70 -4.20
C ARG A 26 24.29 0.10 -5.17
N ALA A 27 23.49 1.02 -4.64
CA ALA A 27 22.62 1.89 -5.41
C ALA A 27 23.20 3.30 -5.59
N GLY A 28 22.79 3.96 -6.67
CA GLY A 28 23.17 5.34 -7.00
C GLY A 28 23.50 5.53 -8.49
N SER A 29 23.96 6.72 -8.84
CA SER A 29 24.27 7.10 -10.22
C SER A 29 25.20 6.10 -10.91
N GLY A 30 24.77 5.56 -12.06
CA GLY A 30 25.53 4.58 -12.85
C GLY A 30 25.50 3.15 -12.31
N LYS A 31 24.59 2.85 -11.37
CA LYS A 31 24.33 1.49 -10.87
C LYS A 31 23.03 0.93 -11.46
N ALA A 32 22.79 -0.37 -11.22
CA ALA A 32 21.56 -1.03 -11.67
C ALA A 32 20.30 -0.46 -10.99
N HIS A 33 20.45 -0.01 -9.73
CA HIS A 33 19.40 0.64 -8.97
C HIS A 33 19.82 2.04 -8.57
N ASP A 34 18.92 3.01 -8.75
CA ASP A 34 19.14 4.38 -8.30
C ASP A 34 19.00 4.50 -6.78
N LYS A 35 18.11 3.70 -6.17
CA LYS A 35 17.83 3.72 -4.73
C LYS A 35 17.84 2.32 -4.14
N CYS A 36 18.28 2.21 -2.89
CA CYS A 36 18.31 0.94 -2.18
C CYS A 36 16.91 0.36 -1.89
N VAL A 37 15.85 1.18 -1.87
CA VAL A 37 14.48 0.67 -1.68
C VAL A 37 14.01 -0.18 -2.86
N ASP A 38 14.66 -0.07 -4.00
CA ASP A 38 14.38 -0.87 -5.20
C ASP A 38 15.14 -2.21 -5.20
N VAL A 39 16.05 -2.43 -4.25
CA VAL A 39 16.83 -3.66 -4.12
C VAL A 39 16.12 -4.64 -3.20
N ALA A 40 15.78 -5.83 -3.72
CA ALA A 40 14.97 -6.83 -3.02
C ALA A 40 15.54 -7.23 -1.65
N GLY A 41 14.72 -7.12 -0.60
CA GLY A 41 15.08 -7.53 0.77
C GLY A 41 15.97 -6.53 1.52
N THR A 42 16.15 -5.34 0.98
CA THR A 42 16.89 -4.27 1.66
C THR A 42 16.11 -3.78 2.85
N GLU A 43 16.73 -3.86 4.02
CA GLU A 43 16.18 -3.38 5.30
C GLU A 43 16.85 -2.08 5.76
N TYR A 44 18.12 -1.88 5.40
CA TYR A 44 18.91 -0.72 5.81
C TYR A 44 19.61 -0.08 4.61
N VAL A 45 19.76 1.24 4.67
CA VAL A 45 20.65 1.99 3.77
C VAL A 45 21.83 2.51 4.55
N TYR A 46 23.02 2.19 4.07
CA TYR A 46 24.27 2.72 4.60
C TYR A 46 24.96 3.59 3.55
N TYR A 47 25.34 4.81 3.91
CA TYR A 47 26.05 5.70 2.98
C TYR A 47 27.56 5.63 3.26
N ASP A 48 28.31 5.18 2.26
CA ASP A 48 29.76 5.26 2.29
C ASP A 48 30.21 6.66 1.86
N LYS A 49 31.29 7.19 2.42
CA LYS A 49 31.80 8.54 2.13
C LYS A 49 32.42 8.59 0.72
N GLY A 50 31.59 8.58 -0.33
CA GLY A 50 32.00 8.87 -1.71
C GLY A 50 31.38 7.98 -2.80
N ASP A 51 30.89 6.78 -2.47
CA ASP A 51 30.62 5.72 -3.46
C ASP A 51 29.14 5.28 -3.59
N GLY A 52 28.21 6.12 -3.11
CA GLY A 52 26.77 5.84 -3.18
C GLY A 52 26.22 5.09 -1.97
N ALA A 53 25.02 4.53 -2.13
CA ALA A 53 24.29 3.87 -1.06
C ALA A 53 24.55 2.36 -1.07
N ILE A 54 24.90 1.80 0.08
CA ILE A 54 25.03 0.36 0.30
C ILE A 54 23.69 -0.16 0.82
N CYS A 55 23.12 -1.12 0.11
CA CYS A 55 21.82 -1.70 0.39
C CYS A 55 22.02 -2.99 1.19
N VAL A 56 21.51 -3.01 2.42
CA VAL A 56 21.81 -4.07 3.39
C VAL A 56 20.54 -4.81 3.76
N GLY A 57 20.60 -6.13 3.66
CA GLY A 57 19.52 -7.05 4.04
C GLY A 57 19.91 -7.98 5.17
N ILE A 58 18.91 -8.63 5.77
CA ILE A 58 19.11 -9.71 6.74
C ILE A 58 19.65 -10.95 6.00
N LYS A 59 20.67 -11.61 6.56
CA LYS A 59 21.23 -12.83 5.97
C LYS A 59 20.18 -13.93 5.95
N GLY A 60 19.97 -14.54 4.78
CA GLY A 60 19.02 -15.64 4.60
C GLY A 60 17.56 -15.19 4.49
N ALA A 61 17.29 -13.88 4.42
CA ALA A 61 15.96 -13.38 4.13
C ALA A 61 15.49 -13.79 2.73
N ASP A 62 14.18 -13.91 2.58
CA ASP A 62 13.54 -14.28 1.32
C ASP A 62 13.44 -13.08 0.38
N VAL A 63 14.48 -12.90 -0.43
CA VAL A 63 14.54 -11.82 -1.41
C VAL A 63 13.56 -12.00 -2.57
N ALA A 64 13.11 -13.24 -2.85
CA ALA A 64 12.19 -13.50 -3.96
C ALA A 64 10.79 -12.94 -3.69
N HIS A 65 10.35 -13.02 -2.43
CA HIS A 65 9.05 -12.52 -1.99
C HIS A 65 9.14 -11.14 -1.30
N ALA A 66 10.25 -10.43 -1.45
CA ALA A 66 10.47 -9.14 -0.82
C ALA A 66 9.50 -8.07 -1.37
N VAL A 67 8.60 -7.61 -0.49
CA VAL A 67 7.51 -6.68 -0.83
C VAL A 67 7.99 -5.33 -1.35
N ASN A 68 9.17 -4.86 -0.93
CA ASN A 68 9.72 -3.56 -1.33
C ASN A 68 9.91 -3.42 -2.86
N THR A 69 9.94 -4.54 -3.57
CA THR A 69 10.07 -4.60 -5.03
C THR A 69 8.76 -4.81 -5.78
N ALA A 70 7.63 -4.97 -5.08
CA ALA A 70 6.33 -5.17 -5.72
C ALA A 70 6.00 -4.00 -6.67
N GLN A 71 5.51 -4.31 -7.85
CA GLN A 71 5.17 -3.37 -8.91
C GLN A 71 3.66 -3.34 -9.14
N LYS A 72 3.20 -2.32 -9.87
CA LYS A 72 1.81 -2.22 -10.29
C LYS A 72 1.36 -3.49 -11.01
N GLY A 73 0.22 -4.04 -10.58
CA GLY A 73 -0.37 -5.27 -11.10
C GLY A 73 0.07 -6.53 -10.36
N GLU A 74 1.16 -6.51 -9.61
CA GLU A 74 1.58 -7.64 -8.76
C GLU A 74 0.74 -7.71 -7.49
N CYS A 75 0.77 -8.87 -6.83
CA CYS A 75 -0.02 -9.12 -5.64
C CYS A 75 0.85 -9.21 -4.38
N VAL A 76 0.21 -8.90 -3.27
CA VAL A 76 0.79 -8.99 -1.94
C VAL A 76 -0.14 -9.71 -0.98
N THR A 77 0.44 -10.27 0.07
CA THR A 77 -0.31 -10.86 1.17
C THR A 77 -1.08 -9.80 1.96
N ASP A 78 -1.86 -10.24 2.96
CA ASP A 78 -2.55 -9.35 3.89
C ASP A 78 -1.59 -8.33 4.51
N THR A 79 -2.04 -7.08 4.69
CA THR A 79 -1.24 -5.99 5.27
C THR A 79 -1.36 -5.89 6.79
N SER A 80 -2.28 -6.63 7.40
CA SER A 80 -2.43 -6.74 8.86
C SER A 80 -1.39 -7.64 9.52
N VAL A 81 -0.63 -8.40 8.74
CA VAL A 81 0.49 -9.22 9.24
C VAL A 81 1.80 -8.43 9.20
N ASN A 82 2.73 -8.79 10.10
CA ASN A 82 4.02 -8.10 10.24
C ASN A 82 5.00 -8.33 9.09
N ASP A 83 4.77 -9.34 8.24
CA ASP A 83 5.67 -9.77 7.17
C ASP A 83 4.88 -9.84 5.85
N VAL A 84 4.56 -8.67 5.30
CA VAL A 84 3.87 -8.57 4.01
C VAL A 84 4.82 -9.02 2.92
N LYS A 85 4.34 -9.91 2.03
CA LYS A 85 5.14 -10.50 0.96
C LYS A 85 4.57 -10.17 -0.40
N LYS A 86 5.47 -10.03 -1.37
CA LYS A 86 5.10 -10.11 -2.79
C LYS A 86 4.87 -11.57 -3.15
N VAL A 87 3.75 -11.87 -3.81
CA VAL A 87 3.35 -13.23 -4.20
C VAL A 87 2.72 -13.21 -5.59
N ASP A 88 2.61 -14.38 -6.22
CA ASP A 88 1.80 -14.53 -7.43
C ASP A 88 0.32 -14.23 -7.12
N CYS A 89 -0.40 -13.58 -8.03
CA CYS A 89 -1.81 -13.25 -7.80
C CYS A 89 -2.75 -14.46 -7.72
N GLY A 90 -2.34 -15.62 -8.26
CA GLY A 90 -3.02 -16.89 -8.12
C GLY A 90 -2.71 -17.64 -6.82
N ASP A 91 -1.74 -17.15 -6.04
CA ASP A 91 -1.43 -17.72 -4.73
C ASP A 91 -2.61 -17.54 -3.76
N PRO A 92 -3.03 -18.58 -3.01
CA PRO A 92 -4.14 -18.48 -2.06
C PRO A 92 -3.89 -17.48 -0.92
N THR A 93 -2.64 -17.09 -0.67
CA THR A 93 -2.26 -16.07 0.32
C THR A 93 -2.28 -14.65 -0.25
N ALA A 94 -2.42 -14.49 -1.56
CA ALA A 94 -2.61 -13.17 -2.17
C ALA A 94 -3.95 -12.59 -1.72
N VAL A 95 -3.91 -11.38 -1.16
CA VAL A 95 -5.11 -10.66 -0.71
C VAL A 95 -5.31 -9.41 -1.55
N TYR A 96 -4.23 -8.68 -1.80
CA TYR A 96 -4.27 -7.40 -2.47
C TYR A 96 -3.46 -7.39 -3.76
N ARG A 97 -3.87 -6.56 -4.72
CA ARG A 97 -3.14 -6.19 -5.93
C ARG A 97 -2.67 -4.75 -5.84
N VAL A 98 -1.45 -4.50 -6.30
CA VAL A 98 -0.84 -3.16 -6.31
C VAL A 98 -1.42 -2.32 -7.45
N LEU A 99 -2.08 -1.22 -7.12
CA LEU A 99 -2.53 -0.23 -8.09
C LEU A 99 -1.44 0.77 -8.44
N ALA A 100 -0.64 1.16 -7.43
CA ALA A 100 0.48 2.06 -7.59
C ALA A 100 1.57 1.77 -6.56
N ARG A 101 2.81 2.00 -6.96
CA ARG A 101 3.99 2.04 -6.09
C ARG A 101 4.53 3.47 -6.17
N LEU A 102 4.57 4.15 -5.04
CA LEU A 102 4.97 5.55 -4.97
C LEU A 102 6.12 5.71 -3.99
N ASP A 103 7.10 6.54 -4.33
CA ASP A 103 8.14 6.93 -3.40
C ASP A 103 7.53 7.62 -2.18
N THR A 104 7.93 7.19 -1.00
CA THR A 104 7.54 7.81 0.26
C THR A 104 8.73 7.97 1.19
N THR A 105 8.46 8.61 2.31
CA THR A 105 9.35 8.63 3.44
C THR A 105 8.60 8.22 4.71
N SER A 106 9.29 8.14 5.86
CA SER A 106 8.68 7.83 7.16
C SER A 106 7.51 8.75 7.58
N PHE A 107 7.28 9.87 6.87
CA PHE A 107 6.23 10.83 7.17
C PHE A 107 5.25 10.90 5.99
N MET A 108 3.95 10.74 6.28
CA MET A 108 2.84 10.90 5.32
C MET A 108 2.81 9.91 4.15
N SER A 109 3.00 8.61 4.42
CA SER A 109 2.94 7.60 3.39
C SER A 109 1.53 7.39 2.81
N ASP A 110 0.50 7.36 3.66
CA ASP A 110 -0.86 7.02 3.22
C ASP A 110 -1.53 8.11 2.36
N SER A 111 -1.15 9.38 2.56
CA SER A 111 -1.77 10.50 1.83
C SER A 111 -1.48 10.47 0.32
N LYS A 112 -0.38 9.83 -0.10
CA LYS A 112 -0.03 9.69 -1.52
C LYS A 112 -1.05 8.83 -2.29
N CYS A 113 -1.68 7.87 -1.61
CA CYS A 113 -2.65 6.99 -2.22
C CYS A 113 -4.04 7.62 -2.40
N SER A 114 -4.30 8.78 -1.81
CA SER A 114 -5.58 9.51 -1.97
C SER A 114 -5.88 9.90 -3.43
N SER A 115 -4.84 10.01 -4.26
CA SER A 115 -4.93 10.32 -5.69
C SER A 115 -5.04 9.09 -6.60
N VAL A 116 -4.91 7.89 -6.05
CA VAL A 116 -4.91 6.64 -6.82
C VAL A 116 -6.32 6.03 -6.76
N ALA A 117 -7.06 6.18 -7.85
CA ALA A 117 -8.44 5.69 -7.95
C ALA A 117 -8.53 4.19 -7.66
N GLY A 118 -9.51 3.81 -6.82
CA GLY A 118 -9.75 2.42 -6.43
C GLY A 118 -8.87 1.89 -5.30
N THR A 119 -8.04 2.75 -4.68
CA THR A 119 -7.28 2.38 -3.49
C THR A 119 -8.21 2.12 -2.32
N GLN A 120 -8.19 0.89 -1.82
CA GLN A 120 -8.94 0.47 -0.63
C GLN A 120 -8.07 0.53 0.63
N THR A 121 -6.78 0.24 0.51
CA THR A 121 -5.82 0.30 1.62
C THR A 121 -4.44 0.71 1.12
N SER A 122 -3.55 1.07 2.03
CA SER A 122 -2.15 1.35 1.75
C SER A 122 -1.23 0.53 2.64
N TYR A 123 -0.06 0.19 2.12
CA TYR A 123 1.01 -0.42 2.89
C TYR A 123 2.31 0.32 2.63
N SER A 124 3.07 0.60 3.68
CA SER A 124 4.30 1.39 3.59
C SER A 124 5.50 0.54 3.98
N TYR A 125 6.46 0.45 3.08
CA TYR A 125 7.76 -0.16 3.35
C TYR A 125 8.82 0.92 3.44
N VAL A 126 9.36 1.15 4.63
CA VAL A 126 10.33 2.22 4.88
C VAL A 126 11.63 1.60 5.37
N LEU A 127 12.73 1.95 4.71
CA LEU A 127 14.06 1.48 5.10
C LEU A 127 14.46 2.07 6.44
N LYS A 128 15.11 1.25 7.25
CA LYS A 128 15.72 1.69 8.50
C LYS A 128 16.89 2.61 8.15
N ALA A 129 16.78 3.87 8.53
CA ALA A 129 17.80 4.89 8.35
C ALA A 129 18.28 5.40 9.71
N LYS A 130 19.52 5.93 9.73
CA LYS A 130 20.18 6.55 10.89
C LYS A 130 19.24 7.45 11.70
N GLU A 131 19.30 7.42 13.03
CA GLU A 131 18.67 8.48 13.83
C GLU A 131 19.49 9.80 13.78
N GLY A 132 18.80 10.90 13.47
CA GLY A 132 19.36 12.25 13.42
C GLY A 132 18.34 13.26 12.91
N ILE A 133 18.48 14.54 13.29
CA ILE A 133 17.56 15.62 12.88
C ILE A 133 17.57 15.72 11.34
N GLY A 134 16.48 15.29 10.70
CA GLY A 134 16.32 15.30 9.24
C GLY A 134 16.53 13.96 8.53
N SER A 135 16.76 12.85 9.25
CA SER A 135 16.84 11.52 8.64
C SER A 135 15.44 10.95 8.40
N ILE A 136 14.83 11.36 7.29
CA ILE A 136 13.54 10.86 6.86
C ILE A 136 13.81 9.55 6.10
N GLY A 137 13.49 8.39 6.70
CA GLY A 137 13.75 7.10 6.09
C GLY A 137 13.10 7.01 4.71
N SER A 138 13.88 6.67 3.68
CA SER A 138 13.35 6.48 2.33
C SER A 138 12.54 5.19 2.27
N GLY A 139 11.41 5.23 1.58
CA GLY A 139 10.54 4.07 1.46
C GLY A 139 9.70 4.12 0.20
N VAL A 140 8.81 3.16 0.11
CA VAL A 140 7.72 3.13 -0.87
C VAL A 140 6.40 2.90 -0.17
N VAL A 141 5.35 3.50 -0.69
CA VAL A 141 3.98 3.19 -0.33
C VAL A 141 3.31 2.49 -1.50
N PHE A 142 2.60 1.42 -1.18
CA PHE A 142 1.78 0.66 -2.11
C PHE A 142 0.34 1.05 -1.89
N CYS A 143 -0.31 1.48 -2.97
CA CYS A 143 -1.74 1.73 -3.00
C CYS A 143 -2.41 0.44 -3.48
N LEU A 144 -3.28 -0.13 -2.66
CA LEU A 144 -3.72 -1.51 -2.78
C LEU A 144 -5.23 -1.59 -2.95
N ILE A 145 -5.66 -2.58 -3.73
CA ILE A 145 -7.06 -2.99 -3.89
C ILE A 145 -7.14 -4.49 -3.65
N ALA A 146 -8.28 -5.02 -3.17
CA ALA A 146 -8.50 -6.47 -3.15
C ALA A 146 -8.21 -7.07 -4.54
N LYS A 147 -7.51 -8.20 -4.58
CA LYS A 147 -6.87 -8.70 -5.82
C LYS A 147 -7.83 -8.93 -6.99
N ASP A 148 -9.06 -9.34 -6.69
CA ASP A 148 -10.10 -9.67 -7.68
C ASP A 148 -11.05 -8.49 -7.95
N SER A 149 -10.85 -7.35 -7.28
CA SER A 149 -11.69 -6.17 -7.45
C SER A 149 -11.30 -5.37 -8.69
N ASP A 150 -12.31 -4.79 -9.33
CA ASP A 150 -12.16 -3.88 -10.46
C ASP A 150 -11.97 -2.44 -9.96
N PRO A 151 -10.79 -1.82 -10.17
CA PRO A 151 -10.50 -0.48 -9.66
C PRO A 151 -11.36 0.61 -10.32
N THR A 152 -12.00 0.33 -11.46
CA THR A 152 -12.92 1.28 -12.11
C THR A 152 -14.30 1.26 -11.48
N ARG A 153 -14.64 0.20 -10.75
CA ARG A 153 -15.96 -0.02 -10.16
C ARG A 153 -15.99 0.21 -8.66
N THR A 154 -14.94 0.80 -8.09
CA THR A 154 -14.93 1.11 -6.67
C THR A 154 -15.85 2.29 -6.36
N VAL A 155 -16.26 2.38 -5.09
CA VAL A 155 -17.09 3.47 -4.58
C VAL A 155 -16.44 4.85 -4.79
N ASP A 156 -15.11 4.92 -4.88
CA ASP A 156 -14.37 6.17 -5.12
C ASP A 156 -14.67 6.81 -6.48
N ASN A 157 -15.05 6.00 -7.48
CA ASN A 157 -15.40 6.49 -8.81
C ASN A 157 -16.90 6.75 -8.96
N ALA A 158 -17.69 6.49 -7.91
CA ALA A 158 -19.13 6.57 -7.96
C ALA A 158 -19.60 8.03 -7.89
N ASN A 159 -20.53 8.37 -8.77
CA ASN A 159 -21.16 9.68 -8.86
C ASN A 159 -22.58 9.63 -8.31
N ILE A 160 -23.12 10.81 -8.00
CA ILE A 160 -24.55 10.94 -7.73
C ILE A 160 -25.33 10.42 -8.96
N GLY A 161 -26.24 9.49 -8.72
CA GLY A 161 -27.02 8.81 -9.75
C GLY A 161 -26.49 7.43 -10.13
N ASP A 162 -25.24 7.08 -9.79
CA ASP A 162 -24.71 5.74 -10.04
C ASP A 162 -25.36 4.71 -9.12
N CYS A 163 -25.40 3.46 -9.59
CA CYS A 163 -25.94 2.35 -8.82
C CYS A 163 -24.83 1.48 -8.23
N LEU A 164 -25.12 0.90 -7.08
CA LEU A 164 -24.20 0.09 -6.30
C LEU A 164 -24.79 -1.30 -6.11
N LYS A 165 -23.93 -2.32 -6.15
CA LYS A 165 -24.24 -3.68 -5.67
C LYS A 165 -23.42 -3.98 -4.43
N LYS A 166 -23.96 -4.79 -3.52
CA LYS A 166 -23.18 -5.36 -2.42
C LYS A 166 -22.16 -6.36 -2.97
N SER A 167 -20.92 -6.29 -2.46
CA SER A 167 -19.80 -7.12 -2.89
C SER A 167 -19.06 -7.78 -1.73
N GLY A 168 -19.78 -8.08 -0.65
CA GLY A 168 -19.24 -8.62 0.60
C GLY A 168 -20.10 -8.23 1.78
N GLN A 169 -19.61 -8.41 3.02
CA GLN A 169 -20.37 -8.04 4.21
C GLN A 169 -20.53 -6.52 4.36
N ASN A 170 -19.52 -5.72 3.98
CA ASN A 170 -19.51 -4.25 4.15
C ASN A 170 -18.89 -3.52 2.95
N GLU A 171 -18.93 -4.12 1.76
CA GLU A 171 -18.35 -3.54 0.55
C GLU A 171 -19.42 -3.36 -0.52
N VAL A 172 -19.34 -2.25 -1.25
CA VAL A 172 -20.20 -1.97 -2.39
C VAL A 172 -19.34 -1.61 -3.60
N VAL A 173 -19.80 -2.00 -4.78
CA VAL A 173 -19.14 -1.66 -6.04
C VAL A 173 -20.14 -1.05 -7.01
N VAL A 174 -19.67 -0.10 -7.82
CA VAL A 174 -20.43 0.53 -8.89
C VAL A 174 -20.89 -0.53 -9.88
N THR A 175 -22.15 -0.45 -10.29
CA THR A 175 -22.77 -1.35 -11.24
C THR A 175 -23.76 -0.59 -12.11
N PRO A 176 -24.04 -1.04 -13.35
CA PRO A 176 -25.09 -0.43 -14.16
C PRO A 176 -26.43 -0.43 -13.42
N CYS A 177 -27.15 0.68 -13.42
CA CYS A 177 -28.48 0.75 -12.78
C CYS A 177 -29.51 -0.19 -13.42
N THR A 178 -29.29 -0.59 -14.66
CA THR A 178 -30.11 -1.60 -15.36
C THR A 178 -29.78 -3.02 -14.93
N SER A 179 -28.72 -3.23 -14.15
CA SER A 179 -28.32 -4.55 -13.66
C SER A 179 -29.41 -5.13 -12.74
N PRO A 180 -29.75 -6.41 -12.86
CA PRO A 180 -30.66 -7.06 -11.92
C PRO A 180 -30.11 -7.02 -10.49
N ASP A 181 -28.79 -7.02 -10.35
CA ASP A 181 -28.07 -7.02 -9.08
C ASP A 181 -27.79 -5.60 -8.52
N ALA A 182 -28.40 -4.56 -9.09
CA ALA A 182 -28.28 -3.21 -8.53
C ALA A 182 -29.16 -3.10 -7.27
N ASP A 183 -28.52 -2.96 -6.12
CA ASP A 183 -29.20 -2.86 -4.83
C ASP A 183 -29.60 -1.41 -4.50
N TYR A 184 -28.70 -0.47 -4.78
CA TYR A 184 -28.86 0.92 -4.37
C TYR A 184 -28.54 1.91 -5.49
N LYS A 185 -29.09 3.12 -5.38
CA LYS A 185 -28.70 4.30 -6.16
C LYS A 185 -28.15 5.39 -5.25
N ILE A 186 -27.05 6.02 -5.63
CA ILE A 186 -26.47 7.14 -4.89
C ILE A 186 -27.32 8.38 -5.12
N LEU A 187 -27.89 8.92 -4.05
CA LEU A 187 -28.71 10.13 -4.10
C LEU A 187 -27.90 11.38 -3.73
N SER A 188 -26.93 11.25 -2.83
CA SER A 188 -26.06 12.33 -2.39
C SER A 188 -24.79 11.77 -1.74
N SER A 189 -23.73 12.59 -1.68
CA SER A 189 -22.56 12.38 -0.82
C SER A 189 -22.51 13.45 0.27
N GLN A 190 -22.17 13.06 1.49
CA GLN A 190 -22.13 13.90 2.69
C GLN A 190 -20.85 13.62 3.49
N ILE A 191 -20.49 14.56 4.37
CA ILE A 191 -19.35 14.41 5.29
C ILE A 191 -19.69 13.56 6.53
N ASP A 192 -20.98 13.29 6.76
CA ASP A 192 -21.48 12.50 7.88
C ASP A 192 -22.83 11.86 7.51
N GLU A 193 -23.07 10.63 7.97
CA GLU A 193 -24.27 9.87 7.60
C GLU A 193 -25.57 10.44 8.18
N SER A 194 -25.50 11.22 9.27
CA SER A 194 -26.68 11.83 9.88
C SER A 194 -27.38 12.81 8.94
N PHE A 195 -26.65 13.41 8.01
CA PHE A 195 -27.21 14.29 6.98
C PHE A 195 -28.07 13.55 5.96
N CYS A 196 -27.87 12.23 5.78
CA CYS A 196 -28.64 11.43 4.83
C CYS A 196 -30.12 11.29 5.23
N LYS A 197 -30.46 11.49 6.51
CA LYS A 197 -31.86 11.46 7.00
C LYS A 197 -32.75 12.52 6.34
N ASN A 198 -32.15 13.61 5.86
CA ASN A 198 -32.86 14.72 5.23
C ASN A 198 -32.89 14.61 3.70
N ILE A 199 -32.29 13.57 3.12
CA ILE A 199 -32.24 13.38 1.66
C ILE A 199 -33.49 12.58 1.23
N PRO A 200 -34.36 13.16 0.38
CA PRO A 200 -35.56 12.47 -0.09
C PRO A 200 -35.23 11.15 -0.78
N GLY A 201 -35.92 10.07 -0.39
CA GLY A 201 -35.73 8.73 -0.95
C GLY A 201 -34.54 7.95 -0.38
N SER A 202 -33.72 8.57 0.47
CA SER A 202 -32.62 7.89 1.15
C SER A 202 -33.17 6.99 2.25
N HIS A 203 -32.78 5.72 2.24
CA HIS A 203 -33.17 4.74 3.25
C HIS A 203 -32.02 3.82 3.70
N ALA A 204 -30.83 3.99 3.11
CA ALA A 204 -29.60 3.35 3.54
C ALA A 204 -28.44 4.35 3.47
N THR A 205 -27.36 4.06 4.18
CA THR A 205 -26.11 4.82 4.13
C THR A 205 -24.93 3.89 3.89
N TYR A 206 -23.90 4.41 3.24
CA TYR A 206 -22.62 3.73 3.12
C TYR A 206 -21.49 4.70 3.46
N THR A 207 -20.76 4.39 4.54
CA THR A 207 -19.69 5.23 5.04
C THR A 207 -18.34 4.57 4.74
N TYR A 208 -17.43 5.34 4.17
CA TYR A 208 -16.08 4.86 3.83
C TYR A 208 -15.04 5.96 4.05
N THR A 209 -13.81 5.54 4.30
CA THR A 209 -12.66 6.44 4.44
C THR A 209 -11.60 6.00 3.45
N ARG A 210 -11.10 6.93 2.63
CA ARG A 210 -9.98 6.62 1.74
C ARG A 210 -8.66 6.76 2.48
N PRO A 211 -7.62 6.00 2.11
CA PRO A 211 -6.28 6.24 2.63
C PRO A 211 -5.86 7.71 2.44
N GLY A 212 -5.53 8.37 3.55
CA GLY A 212 -5.16 9.79 3.58
C GLY A 212 -6.31 10.78 3.81
N ASP A 213 -7.58 10.36 3.76
CA ASP A 213 -8.70 11.24 4.13
C ASP A 213 -8.75 11.39 5.66
N ILE A 214 -8.94 12.62 6.15
CA ILE A 214 -9.02 12.93 7.59
C ILE A 214 -10.40 12.57 8.16
N LEU A 215 -11.44 12.69 7.33
CA LEU A 215 -12.82 12.43 7.70
C LEU A 215 -13.44 11.38 6.75
N PRO A 216 -14.31 10.51 7.27
CA PRO A 216 -15.06 9.60 6.43
C PRO A 216 -16.01 10.38 5.50
N LYS A 217 -16.38 9.75 4.38
CA LYS A 217 -17.48 10.19 3.53
C LYS A 217 -18.66 9.24 3.70
N ALA A 218 -19.87 9.80 3.69
CA ALA A 218 -21.12 9.05 3.70
C ALA A 218 -21.85 9.21 2.37
N LEU A 219 -22.27 8.09 1.77
CA LEU A 219 -23.19 8.06 0.64
C LEU A 219 -24.60 7.83 1.15
N CYS A 220 -25.53 8.68 0.70
CA CYS A 220 -26.96 8.54 0.97
C CYS A 220 -27.59 7.70 -0.14
N LEU A 221 -28.12 6.55 0.22
CA LEU A 221 -28.53 5.51 -0.71
C LEU A 221 -30.05 5.37 -0.75
N GLY A 222 -30.59 5.40 -1.96
CA GLY A 222 -31.97 5.08 -2.28
C GLY A 222 -32.10 3.78 -3.05
N SER A 223 -33.32 3.47 -3.48
CA SER A 223 -33.60 2.27 -4.27
C SER A 223 -32.92 2.40 -5.63
N ALA A 224 -32.34 1.31 -6.13
CA ALA A 224 -31.81 1.28 -7.49
C ALA A 224 -32.90 1.49 -8.58
N ARG A 225 -34.17 1.22 -8.22
CA ARG A 225 -35.35 1.26 -9.09
C ARG A 225 -36.43 2.16 -8.50
#